data_AF-A0AAW4V8P0-F1
#
_entry.id   AF-A0AAW4V8P0-F1
#
_cell.length_a   1.000
_cell.length_b   1.000
_cell.length_c   1.000
_cell.angle_alpha   90.00
_cell.angle_beta   90.00
_cell.angle_gamma   90.00
#
_symmetry.space_group_name_H-M   'P 1'
#
loop_
_entity.id
_entity.type
_entity.pdbx_description
1 polymer ?
#
loop_
_entity_poly.entity_id
_entity_poly.type
_entity_poly.pdbx_seq_one_letter_code
_entity_poly.pdbx_strand_id
1 'polypeptide(L)'
;QYTNDIELLAKNKIEDITQLDSYQENKQDELDYLIKQRQQCYYYRRNSKDEDEKEMWSTKAKEFTPQIKSLRFEIKSCKRIRERSIQKDIEKLAMKKIKQRESRDER
;
A
#
# COMPACT_ATOMS: atom_id res chain seq x y z
N GLN A 1 7.23 -12.70 5.13
CA GLN A 1 6.13 -12.01 4.42
C GLN A 1 4.86 -11.91 5.26
N TYR A 2 4.31 -13.03 5.77
CA TYR A 2 3.06 -13.05 6.56
C TYR A 2 3.14 -12.33 7.91
N THR A 3 4.29 -12.39 8.60
CA THR A 3 4.53 -11.69 9.88
C THR A 3 4.33 -10.18 9.73
N ASN A 4 4.91 -9.59 8.68
CA ASN A 4 4.82 -8.16 8.43
C ASN A 4 3.38 -7.72 8.08
N ASP A 5 2.63 -8.57 7.37
CA ASP A 5 1.23 -8.28 7.02
C ASP A 5 0.35 -8.30 8.29
N ILE A 6 0.53 -9.27 9.19
CA ILE A 6 -0.19 -9.37 10.47
C ILE A 6 0.19 -8.22 11.41
N GLU A 7 1.48 -7.90 11.50
CA GLU A 7 1.95 -6.77 12.29
C GLU A 7 1.36 -5.45 11.82
N LEU A 8 1.22 -5.24 10.51
CA LEU A 8 0.61 -4.04 9.96
C LEU A 8 -0.85 -3.93 10.41
N LEU A 9 -1.62 -5.01 10.33
CA LEU A 9 -3.01 -5.02 10.79
C LEU A 9 -3.10 -4.74 12.29
N ALA A 10 -2.29 -5.42 13.11
CA ALA A 10 -2.31 -5.27 14.56
C ALA A 10 -1.89 -3.87 15.02
N LYS A 11 -0.78 -3.34 14.47
CA LYS A 11 -0.25 -2.01 14.82
C LYS A 11 -1.23 -0.89 14.48
N ASN A 12 -1.95 -1.03 13.37
CA ASN A 12 -2.90 -0.01 12.89
C ASN A 12 -4.36 -0.31 13.30
N LYS A 13 -4.60 -1.37 14.08
CA LYS A 13 -5.93 -1.80 14.53
C LYS A 13 -6.93 -1.96 13.37
N ILE A 14 -6.48 -2.61 12.30
CA ILE A 14 -7.29 -2.89 11.13
C ILE A 14 -7.97 -4.24 11.34
N GLU A 15 -9.29 -4.20 11.52
CA GLU A 15 -10.14 -5.35 11.86
C GLU A 15 -10.94 -5.86 10.65
N ASP A 16 -11.21 -5.01 9.66
CA ASP A 16 -11.99 -5.36 8.49
C ASP A 16 -11.43 -4.78 7.17
N ILE A 17 -12.04 -5.21 6.06
CA ILE A 17 -11.58 -4.84 4.72
C ILE A 17 -11.81 -3.35 4.39
N THR A 18 -12.86 -2.75 4.95
CA THR A 18 -13.18 -1.33 4.74
C THR A 18 -12.13 -0.45 5.44
N GLN A 19 -11.71 -0.85 6.64
CA GLN A 19 -10.62 -0.21 7.36
C GLN A 19 -9.28 -0.39 6.64
N LEU A 20 -9.02 -1.57 6.06
CA LEU A 20 -7.82 -1.81 5.24
C LEU A 20 -7.80 -0.91 4.01
N ASP A 21 -8.94 -0.77 3.32
CA ASP A 21 -9.09 0.07 2.15
C ASP A 21 -8.88 1.54 2.47
N SER A 22 -9.53 2.03 3.54
CA SER A 22 -9.39 3.40 4.02
C SER A 22 -7.94 3.71 4.41
N TYR A 23 -7.28 2.76 5.11
CA TYR A 23 -5.87 2.89 5.46
C TYR A 23 -4.97 2.97 4.22
N GLN A 24 -5.20 2.10 3.23
CA GLN A 24 -4.45 2.10 2.00
C GLN A 24 -4.63 3.41 1.21
N GLU A 25 -5.85 3.94 1.13
CA GLU A 25 -6.17 5.21 0.47
C GLU A 25 -5.44 6.38 1.15
N ASN A 26 -5.54 6.49 2.48
CA ASN A 26 -4.83 7.51 3.24
C ASN A 26 -3.30 7.44 3.02
N LYS A 27 -2.73 6.24 2.94
CA LYS A 27 -1.30 6.05 2.67
C LYS A 27 -0.92 6.40 1.24
N GLN A 28 -1.83 6.20 0.28
CA GLN A 28 -1.65 6.60 -1.10
C GLN A 28 -1.64 8.13 -1.23
N ASP A 29 -2.55 8.83 -0.54
CA ASP A 29 -2.57 10.29 -0.50
C ASP A 29 -1.28 10.88 0.11
N GLU A 30 -0.81 10.29 1.22
CA GLU A 30 0.46 10.67 1.84
C GLU A 30 1.64 10.46 0.88
N LEU A 31 1.65 9.32 0.16
CA LEU A 31 2.67 9.01 -0.84
C LEU A 31 2.67 10.02 -1.99
N ASP A 32 1.50 10.34 -2.52
CA ASP A 32 1.35 11.25 -3.66
C ASP A 32 1.74 12.69 -3.28
N TYR A 33 1.41 13.10 -2.05
CA TYR A 33 1.89 14.35 -1.49
C TYR A 33 3.43 14.40 -1.45
N LEU A 34 4.09 13.38 -0.89
CA LEU A 34 5.57 13.34 -0.81
C LEU A 34 6.23 13.27 -2.19
N ILE A 35 5.64 12.53 -3.13
CA ILE A 35 6.12 12.50 -4.52
C ILE A 35 6.05 13.91 -5.13
N LYS A 36 4.95 14.63 -4.93
CA LYS A 36 4.78 16.01 -5.42
C LYS A 36 5.82 16.95 -4.80
N GLN A 37 6.06 16.88 -3.48
CA GLN A 37 7.08 17.68 -2.81
C GLN A 37 8.50 17.39 -3.34
N ARG A 38 8.82 16.12 -3.60
CA ARG A 38 10.10 15.72 -4.16
C ARG A 38 10.28 16.21 -5.60
N GLN A 39 9.23 16.15 -6.42
CA GLN A 39 9.22 16.71 -7.77
C GLN A 39 9.45 18.23 -7.75
N GLN A 40 8.82 18.95 -6.82
CA GLN A 40 9.06 20.39 -6.64
C GLN A 40 10.52 20.69 -6.30
N CYS A 41 11.16 19.89 -5.46
CA CYS A 41 12.60 20.05 -5.19
C CYS A 41 13.45 19.91 -6.44
N TYR A 42 13.15 18.94 -7.32
CA TYR A 42 13.86 18.80 -8.60
C TYR A 42 13.60 19.97 -9.53
N TYR A 43 12.38 20.50 -9.56
CA TYR A 43 12.04 21.68 -10.33
C TYR A 43 12.85 22.90 -9.85
N TYR A 44 12.87 23.19 -8.55
CA TYR A 44 13.63 24.32 -8.01
C TYR A 44 15.13 24.17 -8.20
N ARG A 45 15.69 22.97 -7.97
CA ARG A 45 17.09 22.67 -8.26
C ARG A 45 17.44 22.97 -9.72
N ARG A 46 16.61 22.51 -10.67
CA ARG A 46 16.87 22.71 -12.10
C ARG A 46 16.89 24.19 -12.50
N ASN A 47 16.09 25.01 -11.84
CA ASN A 47 15.93 26.42 -12.16
C ASN A 47 16.84 27.36 -11.36
N SER A 48 17.44 26.88 -10.27
CA SER A 48 18.38 27.68 -9.49
C SER A 48 19.70 27.86 -10.24
N LYS A 49 20.24 29.08 -10.16
CA LYS A 49 21.55 29.45 -10.70
C LYS A 49 22.66 29.29 -9.67
N ASP A 50 22.30 29.27 -8.39
CA ASP A 50 23.22 29.17 -7.26
C ASP A 50 23.49 27.70 -6.90
N GLU A 51 24.75 27.36 -6.65
CA GLU A 51 25.12 25.96 -6.43
C GLU A 51 24.77 25.47 -5.02
N ASP A 52 24.82 26.35 -4.02
CA ASP A 52 24.42 26.02 -2.64
C ASP A 52 22.90 25.76 -2.56
N GLU A 53 22.10 26.57 -3.24
CA GLU A 53 20.66 26.31 -3.39
C GLU A 53 20.39 24.97 -4.09
N LYS A 54 21.13 24.64 -5.15
CA LYS A 54 20.98 23.34 -5.82
C LYS A 54 21.32 22.17 -4.90
N GLU A 55 22.35 22.31 -4.07
CA GLU A 55 22.71 21.30 -3.08
C GLU A 55 21.62 21.17 -2.02
N MET A 56 21.11 22.27 -1.49
CA MET A 56 19.99 22.30 -0.55
C MET A 56 18.77 21.55 -1.11
N TRP A 57 18.34 21.87 -2.34
CA TRP A 57 17.21 21.19 -2.99
C TRP A 57 17.49 19.70 -3.26
N SER A 58 18.75 19.33 -3.54
CA SER A 58 19.16 17.94 -3.70
C SER A 58 19.04 17.15 -2.40
N THR A 59 19.49 17.74 -1.29
CA THR A 59 19.40 17.16 0.04
C THR A 59 17.95 16.98 0.46
N LYS A 60 17.12 18.02 0.31
CA LYS A 60 15.68 17.94 0.59
C LYS A 60 14.97 16.86 -0.22
N ALA A 61 15.30 16.71 -1.51
CA ALA A 61 14.74 15.64 -2.35
C ALA A 61 15.14 14.23 -1.88
N LYS A 62 16.33 14.07 -1.27
CA LYS A 62 16.80 12.80 -0.71
C LYS A 62 16.04 12.43 0.56
N GLU A 63 15.71 13.40 1.41
CA GLU A 63 14.96 13.20 2.67
C GLU A 63 13.59 12.54 2.46
N PHE A 64 12.92 12.81 1.34
CA PHE A 64 11.64 12.16 1.01
C PHE A 64 11.78 10.68 0.62
N THR A 65 12.97 10.24 0.18
CA THR A 65 13.19 8.89 -0.34
C THR A 65 12.85 7.77 0.66
N PRO A 66 13.33 7.79 1.92
CA PRO A 66 12.99 6.75 2.90
C PRO A 66 11.48 6.68 3.19
N GLN A 67 10.82 7.82 3.35
CA GLN A 67 9.38 7.87 3.62
C GLN A 67 8.57 7.31 2.43
N ILE A 68 8.89 7.73 1.20
CA ILE A 68 8.30 7.19 -0.04
C ILE A 68 8.49 5.66 -0.14
N LYS A 69 9.67 5.14 0.22
CA LYS A 69 9.92 3.69 0.22
C LYS A 69 9.05 2.97 1.26
N SER A 70 8.92 3.51 2.47
CA SER A 70 8.08 2.94 3.52
C SER A 70 6.62 2.88 3.11
N LEU A 71 6.07 4.00 2.62
CA LEU A 71 4.67 4.08 2.19
C LEU A 71 4.38 3.10 1.04
N ARG A 72 5.26 3.01 0.04
CA ARG A 72 5.12 2.01 -1.05
C ARG A 72 5.09 0.58 -0.51
N PHE A 73 5.90 0.28 0.50
CA PHE A 73 5.93 -1.04 1.13
C PHE A 73 4.62 -1.35 1.88
N GLU A 74 4.10 -0.39 2.65
CA GLU A 74 2.83 -0.52 3.37
C GLU A 74 1.65 -0.69 2.41
N ILE A 75 1.55 0.14 1.37
CA ILE A 75 0.51 0.04 0.34
C ILE A 75 0.57 -1.32 -0.36
N LYS A 76 1.78 -1.80 -0.70
CA LYS A 76 1.94 -3.13 -1.30
C LYS A 76 1.50 -4.24 -0.33
N SER A 77 1.71 -4.06 0.96
CA SER A 77 1.25 -5.00 1.98
C SER A 77 -0.27 -5.03 2.09
N CYS A 78 -0.93 -3.86 2.05
CA CYS A 78 -2.39 -3.77 2.02
C CYS A 78 -2.99 -4.51 0.81
N LYS A 79 -2.45 -4.28 -0.40
CA LYS A 79 -2.87 -5.00 -1.62
C LYS A 79 -2.76 -6.51 -1.48
N ARG A 80 -1.62 -7.01 -0.97
CA ARG A 80 -1.43 -8.46 -0.72
C ARG A 80 -2.44 -9.03 0.29
N ILE A 81 -2.73 -8.31 1.36
CA ILE A 81 -3.71 -8.73 2.37
C ILE A 81 -5.09 -8.85 1.72
N ARG A 82 -5.50 -7.81 0.99
CA ARG A 82 -6.79 -7.75 0.28
C ARG A 82 -6.95 -8.90 -0.72
N GLU A 83 -5.95 -9.13 -1.57
CA GLU A 83 -5.95 -10.22 -2.57
C GLU A 83 -6.12 -11.60 -1.91
N ARG A 84 -5.42 -11.86 -0.80
CA ARG A 84 -5.56 -13.12 -0.06
C ARG A 84 -6.94 -13.31 0.56
N SER A 85 -7.53 -12.24 1.09
CA SER A 85 -8.88 -12.30 1.65
C SER A 85 -9.91 -12.65 0.58
N ILE A 86 -9.82 -12.03 -0.59
CA ILE A 86 -10.70 -12.32 -1.73
C ILE A 86 -10.53 -13.77 -2.20
N GLN A 87 -9.28 -14.25 -2.35
CA GLN A 87 -8.99 -15.61 -2.78
C GLN A 87 -9.63 -16.65 -1.83
N LYS A 88 -9.53 -16.43 -0.51
CA LYS A 88 -10.16 -17.31 0.49
C LYS A 88 -11.68 -17.34 0.37
N ASP A 89 -12.32 -16.21 0.05
CA ASP A 89 -13.76 -16.16 -0.12
C ASP A 89 -14.23 -16.85 -1.41
N ILE A 90 -13.47 -16.71 -2.50
CA ILE A 90 -13.71 -17.45 -3.76
C ILE A 90 -13.59 -18.95 -3.54
N GLU A 91 -12.53 -19.41 -2.85
CA GLU A 91 -12.33 -20.83 -2.52
C GLU A 91 -13.47 -21.40 -1.67
N LYS A 92 -13.93 -20.65 -0.66
CA LYS A 92 -15.10 -21.05 0.15
C LYS A 92 -16.37 -21.17 -0.70
N LEU A 93 -16.60 -20.25 -1.63
CA LEU A 93 -17.76 -20.30 -2.53
C LEU A 93 -17.70 -21.49 -3.49
N ALA A 94 -16.53 -21.79 -4.05
CA ALA A 94 -16.31 -22.95 -4.91
C ALA A 94 -16.58 -24.27 -4.15
N MET A 95 -16.03 -24.42 -2.94
CA MET A 95 -16.27 -25.58 -2.07
C MET A 95 -17.74 -25.78 -1.73
N LYS A 96 -18.47 -24.69 -1.43
CA LYS A 96 -19.93 -24.76 -1.21
C LYS A 96 -20.68 -25.26 -2.44
N LYS A 97 -20.30 -24.82 -3.65
CA LYS A 97 -20.92 -25.28 -4.90
C LYS A 97 -20.62 -26.75 -5.18
N ILE A 98 -19.42 -27.23 -4.91
CA ILE A 98 -19.04 -28.65 -5.06
C ILE A 98 -19.90 -29.52 -4.14
N LYS A 99 -19.96 -29.19 -2.84
CA LYS A 99 -20.79 -29.92 -1.87
C LYS A 99 -22.27 -29.95 -2.25
N GLN A 100 -22.81 -28.86 -2.80
CA GLN A 100 -24.19 -28.81 -3.27
C GLN A 100 -24.45 -29.74 -4.46
N ARG A 101 -23.47 -29.91 -5.35
CA ARG A 101 -23.57 -30.86 -6.48
C ARG A 101 -23.51 -32.30 -5.99
N GLU A 102 -22.55 -32.64 -5.14
CA GLU A 102 -22.43 -33.98 -4.53
C GLU A 102 -23.73 -34.37 -3.80
N SER A 103 -24.33 -33.46 -3.03
CA SER A 103 -25.61 -33.73 -2.34
C SER A 103 -26.83 -33.90 -3.26
N ARG A 104 -26.74 -33.44 -4.52
CA ARG A 104 -27.82 -33.61 -5.52
C ARG A 104 -27.69 -34.90 -6.29
N ASP A 105 -26.48 -35.40 -6.51
CA ASP A 105 -26.22 -36.64 -7.25
C ASP A 105 -26.46 -37.91 -6.38
N GLU A 106 -26.56 -37.77 -5.05
CA GLU A 106 -26.89 -38.85 -4.10
C GLU A 106 -28.41 -39.06 -3.86
N ARG A 107 -29.29 -38.31 -4.53
CA ARG A 107 -30.76 -38.44 -4.44
C ARG A 107 -31.36 -38.96 -5.74
#